data_AF-E3M075-F1
#
_entry.id   AF-E3M075-F1
#
_cell.length_a   1.000
_cell.length_b   1.000
_cell.length_c   1.000
_cell.angle_alpha   90.00
_cell.angle_beta   90.00
_cell.angle_gamma   90.00
#
_symmetry.space_group_name_H-M   'P 1'
#
loop_
_entity.id
_entity.type
_entity.pdbx_description
1 polymer ?
#
loop_
_entity_poly.entity_id
_entity_poly.type
_entity_poly.pdbx_seq_one_letter_code
_entity_poly.pdbx_strand_id
1 'polypeptide(L)'
;MSDHLRREAEELKDEKAEKQSALKIRELNDSAPGELSQGLIHLQEQHILNLKKENEERQKFEKSKKYRQFRWIPISNILGVGEMKQEEEEEHRANILERIKLAESQSQDNSIRCDAVTQVALERMKEARLKLEAEARQREQEIVEAKAKTAVIEVDVTKRVFDEVDAQKDKDEFLSERRAQELFDQHADIQKEEELVSANERAQKKENAKMTIAEIRSDLRDQQTMGMYNLNIQQSADDKKNRRQINAKIMDVKTLLEELDRWFERTAGVLNAPPELYEKLKRNKRIATKSHLARFSEILSSISTRLSEIEQNLALLELEDVQMNEVIRKIKTQISSFGEVIANLKLTLELDGIPIDPAKSGEFSELKKSLFAAINEMELVPENRDVIKQQIQERQIEAMPQIETLAIQN
;
A
#
# COMPACT_ATOMS: atom_id res chain seq x y z
N MET A 1 5.93 21.98 35.81
CA MET A 1 6.89 23.02 35.36
C MET A 1 6.15 24.11 34.59
N SER A 2 5.30 24.89 35.27
CA SER A 2 4.46 25.93 34.63
C SER A 2 4.33 27.20 35.48
N ASP A 3 4.57 27.12 36.80
CA ASP A 3 4.50 28.30 37.68
C ASP A 3 5.85 29.01 37.87
N HIS A 4 6.96 28.30 37.66
CA HIS A 4 8.31 28.89 37.83
C HIS A 4 8.68 29.85 36.70
N LEU A 5 8.37 29.50 35.45
CA LEU A 5 8.58 30.35 34.27
C LEU A 5 7.67 31.59 34.27
N ARG A 6 6.52 31.49 34.94
CA ARG A 6 5.56 32.60 35.03
C ARG A 6 5.99 33.63 36.07
N ARG A 7 6.56 33.19 37.20
CA ARG A 7 7.18 34.09 38.20
C ARG A 7 8.43 34.77 37.67
N GLU A 8 9.28 34.05 36.92
CA GLU A 8 10.48 34.61 36.32
C GLU A 8 10.15 35.70 35.26
N ALA A 9 9.04 35.52 34.53
CA ALA A 9 8.54 36.52 33.59
C ALA A 9 7.86 37.74 34.24
N GLU A 10 7.28 37.57 35.45
CA GLU A 10 6.73 38.66 36.26
C GLU A 10 7.85 39.44 36.96
N GLU A 11 8.87 38.78 37.52
CA GLU A 11 10.06 39.42 38.09
C GLU A 11 10.84 40.21 37.03
N LEU A 12 10.99 39.69 35.81
CA LEU A 12 11.61 40.43 34.69
C LEU A 12 10.77 41.63 34.22
N LYS A 13 9.44 41.61 34.42
CA LYS A 13 8.57 42.76 34.13
C LYS A 13 8.69 43.83 35.22
N ASP A 14 8.73 43.42 36.47
CA ASP A 14 8.86 44.33 37.62
C ASP A 14 10.25 44.97 37.66
N GLU A 15 11.32 44.21 37.37
CA GLU A 15 12.68 44.76 37.27
C GLU A 15 12.82 45.75 36.09
N LYS A 16 12.07 45.53 35.01
CA LYS A 16 12.02 46.44 33.86
C LYS A 16 11.18 47.69 34.15
N ALA A 17 10.14 47.57 34.97
CA ALA A 17 9.34 48.69 35.46
C ALA A 17 10.10 49.55 36.48
N GLU A 18 10.89 48.95 37.38
CA GLU A 18 11.78 49.66 38.30
C GLU A 18 12.92 50.38 37.55
N LYS A 19 13.52 49.75 36.54
CA LYS A 19 14.53 50.43 35.70
C LYS A 19 13.93 51.60 34.91
N GLN A 20 12.70 51.47 34.42
CA GLN A 20 12.00 52.58 33.75
C GLN A 20 11.56 53.69 34.72
N SER A 21 11.17 53.37 35.95
CA SER A 21 10.82 54.38 36.96
C SER A 21 12.07 55.11 37.46
N ALA A 22 13.19 54.41 37.67
CA ALA A 22 14.46 55.01 38.03
C ALA A 22 15.01 55.92 36.90
N LEU A 23 14.86 55.52 35.63
CA LEU A 23 15.17 56.37 34.48
C LEU A 23 14.27 57.60 34.41
N LYS A 24 12.96 57.46 34.68
CA LYS A 24 12.02 58.60 34.74
C LYS A 24 12.31 59.56 35.89
N ILE A 25 12.73 59.05 37.05
CA ILE A 25 13.15 59.88 38.20
C ILE A 25 14.47 60.60 37.87
N ARG A 26 15.38 59.95 37.15
CA ARG A 26 16.62 60.57 36.69
C ARG A 26 16.36 61.63 35.63
N GLU A 27 15.47 61.36 34.66
CA GLU A 27 15.00 62.34 33.67
C GLU A 27 14.24 63.50 34.33
N LEU A 28 13.45 63.27 35.39
CA LEU A 28 12.79 64.34 36.15
C LEU A 28 13.78 65.20 36.95
N ASN A 29 14.85 64.61 37.48
CA ASN A 29 15.93 65.33 38.16
C ASN A 29 16.85 66.07 37.17
N ASP A 30 17.05 65.54 35.96
CA ASP A 30 17.83 66.16 34.90
C ASP A 30 17.01 67.20 34.09
N SER A 31 15.67 67.19 34.19
CA SER A 31 14.75 68.13 33.50
C SER A 31 14.18 69.25 34.38
N ALA A 32 14.61 69.35 35.64
CA ALA A 32 14.32 70.53 36.46
C ALA A 32 15.38 71.61 36.19
N PRO A 33 15.02 72.79 35.64
CA PRO A 33 15.98 73.87 35.47
C PRO A 33 16.45 74.31 36.85
N GLY A 34 17.77 74.48 37.03
CA GLY A 34 18.39 75.00 38.25
C GLY A 34 17.80 76.33 38.74
N GLU A 35 17.01 77.01 37.92
CA GLU A 35 16.27 78.23 38.24
C GLU A 35 15.15 78.01 39.29
N LEU A 36 14.50 76.84 39.33
CA LEU A 36 13.44 76.55 40.31
C LEU A 36 13.99 76.16 41.69
N SER A 37 15.13 75.46 41.74
CA SER A 37 15.80 75.16 43.03
C SER A 37 16.53 76.37 43.59
N GLN A 38 17.16 77.19 42.73
CA GLN A 38 17.72 78.49 43.14
C GLN A 38 16.62 79.47 43.57
N GLY A 39 15.46 79.47 42.92
CA GLY A 39 14.30 80.28 43.35
C GLY A 39 13.75 79.90 44.72
N LEU A 40 13.67 78.59 45.03
CA LEU A 40 13.26 78.08 46.35
C LEU A 40 14.31 78.36 47.43
N ILE A 41 15.60 78.21 47.12
CA ILE A 41 16.70 78.56 48.03
C ILE A 41 16.71 80.07 48.29
N HIS A 42 16.51 80.90 47.26
CA HIS A 42 16.43 82.36 47.40
C HIS A 42 15.22 82.80 48.24
N LEU A 43 14.06 82.16 48.06
CA LEU A 43 12.86 82.40 48.88
C LEU A 43 13.07 81.98 50.34
N GLN A 44 13.75 80.85 50.59
CA GLN A 44 14.13 80.44 51.95
C GLN A 44 15.16 81.39 52.59
N GLU A 45 16.16 81.86 51.84
CA GLU A 45 17.14 82.84 52.31
C GLU A 45 16.48 84.19 52.64
N GLN A 46 15.56 84.67 51.80
CA GLN A 46 14.77 85.88 52.09
C GLN A 46 13.89 85.71 53.33
N HIS A 47 13.25 84.55 53.51
CA HIS A 47 12.44 84.28 54.69
C HIS A 47 13.29 84.28 55.98
N ILE A 48 14.48 83.67 55.94
CA ILE A 48 15.43 83.69 57.07
C ILE A 48 15.96 85.10 57.35
N LEU A 49 16.26 85.90 56.33
CA LEU A 49 16.67 87.30 56.47
C LEU A 49 15.56 88.17 57.10
N ASN A 50 14.31 87.97 56.70
CA ASN A 50 13.16 88.67 57.28
C ASN A 50 12.94 88.30 58.75
N LEU A 51 13.06 87.01 59.10
CA LEU A 51 13.01 86.55 60.50
C LEU A 51 14.15 87.12 61.36
N LYS A 52 15.36 87.28 60.79
CA LYS A 52 16.48 87.95 61.49
C LYS A 52 16.21 89.44 61.71
N LYS A 53 15.65 90.14 60.73
CA LYS A 53 15.27 91.56 60.85
C LYS A 53 14.20 91.78 61.92
N GLU A 54 13.18 90.92 61.96
CA GLU A 54 12.12 90.98 62.98
C GLU A 54 12.68 90.72 64.39
N ASN A 55 13.66 89.81 64.51
CA ASN A 55 14.33 89.53 65.79
C ASN A 55 15.27 90.66 66.22
N GLU A 56 15.96 91.33 65.29
CA GLU A 56 16.75 92.54 65.55
C GLU A 56 15.87 93.73 65.96
N GLU A 57 14.69 93.89 65.37
CA GLU A 57 13.71 94.93 65.75
C GLU A 57 13.08 94.64 67.12
N ARG A 58 12.77 93.38 67.44
CA ARG A 58 12.37 92.96 68.80
C ARG A 58 13.47 93.23 69.83
N GLN A 59 14.74 92.93 69.52
CA GLN A 59 15.86 93.24 70.41
C GLN A 59 16.12 94.75 70.55
N LYS A 60 15.90 95.55 69.50
CA LYS A 60 15.96 97.03 69.57
C LYS A 60 14.82 97.60 70.42
N PHE A 61 13.63 97.01 70.35
CA PHE A 61 12.47 97.40 71.17
C PHE A 61 12.62 96.98 72.66
N GLU A 62 13.20 95.82 72.95
CA GLU A 62 13.51 95.41 74.33
C GLU A 62 14.69 96.19 74.93
N LYS A 63 15.71 96.54 74.14
CA LYS A 63 16.80 97.42 74.58
C LYS A 63 16.34 98.87 74.79
N SER A 64 15.30 99.35 74.10
CA SER A 64 14.74 100.71 74.31
C SER A 64 13.81 100.82 75.53
N LYS A 65 13.37 99.69 76.12
CA LYS A 65 12.60 99.68 77.38
C LYS A 65 13.45 99.68 78.65
N LYS A 66 14.77 99.46 78.54
CA LYS A 66 15.67 99.29 79.71
C LYS A 66 16.48 100.55 80.09
N TYR A 67 16.27 101.68 79.41
CA TYR A 67 16.87 102.99 79.75
C TYR A 67 15.87 104.13 79.55
N ARG A 68 14.92 104.27 80.49
CA ARG A 68 14.35 105.57 80.93
C ARG A 68 13.36 105.33 82.08
N GLN A 69 13.90 105.11 83.27
CA GLN A 69 13.18 105.16 84.53
C GLN A 69 14.01 105.98 85.51
N PHE A 70 13.43 107.10 85.98
CA PHE A 70 13.96 108.14 86.89
C PHE A 70 15.00 109.11 86.25
N ARG A 71 14.95 110.44 86.44
CA ARG A 71 14.26 111.29 87.41
C ARG A 71 14.29 112.76 86.91
N TRP A 72 13.14 113.45 87.02
CA TRP A 72 12.88 114.86 87.39
C TRP A 72 13.94 115.95 87.21
N ILE A 73 13.49 117.16 86.78
CA ILE A 73 13.77 118.48 87.43
C ILE A 73 12.95 119.62 86.75
N PRO A 74 12.69 120.76 87.47
CA PRO A 74 11.37 121.41 87.58
C PRO A 74 11.36 122.92 87.28
N ILE A 75 10.17 123.54 87.32
CA ILE A 75 9.92 124.97 87.58
C ILE A 75 8.58 125.00 88.36
N SER A 76 8.49 125.11 89.69
CA SER A 76 8.69 126.25 90.63
C SER A 76 7.72 127.43 90.46
N ASN A 77 6.98 127.76 91.55
CA ASN A 77 6.04 128.90 91.78
C ASN A 77 4.65 128.70 91.13
N ILE A 78 3.47 128.80 91.77
CA ILE A 78 2.89 129.66 92.83
C ILE A 78 1.71 128.83 93.42
N LEU A 79 1.62 128.41 94.70
CA LEU A 79 1.20 129.10 95.93
C LEU A 79 -0.05 130.00 95.87
N GLY A 80 -1.21 129.45 96.27
CA GLY A 80 -2.10 130.10 97.23
C GLY A 80 -3.32 130.91 96.72
N VAL A 81 -4.38 130.83 97.54
CA VAL A 81 -5.53 131.76 97.68
C VAL A 81 -6.52 131.72 96.49
N GLY A 82 -7.71 131.13 96.61
CA GLY A 82 -8.86 131.74 97.28
C GLY A 82 -9.81 132.35 96.23
N GLU A 83 -11.04 131.82 96.14
CA GLU A 83 -12.24 132.34 95.44
C GLU A 83 -12.17 132.82 93.95
N MET A 84 -13.10 132.28 93.13
CA MET A 84 -13.55 132.72 91.77
C MET A 84 -12.58 132.42 90.57
N LYS A 85 -12.95 132.08 89.31
CA LYS A 85 -14.12 132.32 88.42
C LYS A 85 -14.33 131.19 87.36
N GLN A 86 -15.51 131.19 86.74
CA GLN A 86 -16.13 130.19 85.84
C GLN A 86 -15.61 130.14 84.36
N GLU A 87 -14.49 130.80 84.00
CA GLU A 87 -14.09 131.01 82.58
C GLU A 87 -12.98 130.06 82.05
N GLU A 88 -12.18 129.40 82.89
CA GLU A 88 -11.03 128.59 82.41
C GLU A 88 -11.37 127.12 82.06
N GLU A 89 -12.55 126.60 82.44
CA GLU A 89 -12.98 125.24 82.08
C GLU A 89 -13.47 125.11 80.61
N GLU A 90 -13.89 126.21 79.99
CA GLU A 90 -14.40 126.20 78.61
C GLU A 90 -13.26 126.11 77.57
N GLU A 91 -12.11 126.72 77.83
CA GLU A 91 -10.96 126.71 76.92
C GLU A 91 -10.31 125.31 76.82
N HIS A 92 -10.31 124.54 77.91
CA HIS A 92 -9.77 123.18 77.93
C HIS A 92 -10.66 122.18 77.17
N ARG A 93 -12.00 122.37 77.18
CA ARG A 93 -12.94 121.54 76.40
C ARG A 93 -12.84 121.81 74.89
N ALA A 94 -12.56 123.06 74.49
CA ALA A 94 -12.39 123.42 73.09
C ALA A 94 -11.20 122.73 72.42
N ASN A 95 -10.07 122.61 73.13
CA ASN A 95 -8.83 122.01 72.58
C ASN A 95 -8.94 120.48 72.36
N ILE A 96 -9.74 119.77 73.17
CA ILE A 96 -10.00 118.33 72.99
C ILE A 96 -10.86 118.07 71.74
N LEU A 97 -11.87 118.90 71.50
CA LEU A 97 -12.74 118.82 70.32
C LEU A 97 -11.96 119.04 69.01
N GLU A 98 -10.95 119.91 69.02
CA GLU A 98 -10.13 120.18 67.85
C GLU A 98 -9.25 118.98 67.46
N ARG A 99 -8.70 118.26 68.46
CA ARG A 99 -7.91 117.04 68.23
C ARG A 99 -8.75 115.88 67.67
N ILE A 100 -10.01 115.75 68.07
CA ILE A 100 -10.92 114.73 67.53
C ILE A 100 -11.23 115.01 66.06
N LYS A 101 -11.52 116.26 65.71
CA LYS A 101 -11.73 116.66 64.30
C LYS A 101 -10.51 116.38 63.42
N LEU A 102 -9.30 116.60 63.93
CA LEU A 102 -8.07 116.31 63.19
C LEU A 102 -7.88 114.80 62.97
N ALA A 103 -8.21 113.97 63.97
CA ALA A 103 -8.13 112.52 63.84
C ALA A 103 -9.19 111.94 62.88
N GLU A 104 -10.40 112.50 62.88
CA GLU A 104 -11.47 112.14 61.93
C GLU A 104 -11.06 112.49 60.49
N SER A 105 -10.46 113.67 60.27
CA SER A 105 -9.97 114.04 58.93
C SER A 105 -8.86 113.10 58.44
N GLN A 106 -7.93 112.71 59.31
CA GLN A 106 -6.86 111.77 58.97
C GLN A 106 -7.38 110.35 58.67
N SER A 107 -8.40 109.90 59.40
CA SER A 107 -9.08 108.62 59.15
C SER A 107 -9.78 108.63 57.78
N GLN A 108 -10.46 109.72 57.46
CA GLN A 108 -11.18 109.88 56.20
C GLN A 108 -10.23 109.94 55.00
N ASP A 109 -9.11 110.68 55.11
CA ASP A 109 -8.05 110.69 54.09
C ASP A 109 -7.42 109.30 53.89
N ASN A 110 -7.23 108.53 54.97
CA ASN A 110 -6.72 107.16 54.87
C ASN A 110 -7.75 106.21 54.23
N SER A 111 -9.04 106.38 54.50
CA SER A 111 -10.11 105.61 53.83
C SER A 111 -10.10 105.85 52.32
N ILE A 112 -10.03 107.12 51.89
CA ILE A 112 -9.99 107.49 50.46
C ILE A 112 -8.76 106.88 49.78
N ARG A 113 -7.59 106.91 50.43
CA ARG A 113 -6.38 106.27 49.90
C ARG A 113 -6.50 104.76 49.82
N CYS A 114 -7.09 104.12 50.84
CA CYS A 114 -7.30 102.69 50.85
C CYS A 114 -8.19 102.29 49.67
N ASP A 115 -9.35 102.95 49.52
CA ASP A 115 -10.31 102.73 48.44
C ASP A 115 -9.69 102.90 47.05
N ALA A 116 -8.86 103.94 46.85
CA ALA A 116 -8.16 104.15 45.59
C ALA A 116 -7.17 103.02 45.26
N VAL A 117 -6.43 102.51 46.25
CA VAL A 117 -5.48 101.40 46.06
C VAL A 117 -6.21 100.09 45.79
N THR A 118 -7.30 99.79 46.51
CA THR A 118 -8.12 98.60 46.24
C THR A 118 -8.74 98.64 44.85
N GLN A 119 -9.21 99.82 44.40
CA GLN A 119 -9.82 99.96 43.08
C GLN A 119 -8.81 99.75 41.96
N VAL A 120 -7.59 100.30 42.09
CA VAL A 120 -6.49 100.04 41.13
C VAL A 120 -6.07 98.57 41.12
N ALA A 121 -5.99 97.92 42.28
CA ALA A 121 -5.67 96.49 42.37
C ALA A 121 -6.77 95.62 41.72
N LEU A 122 -8.04 95.97 41.92
CA LEU A 122 -9.19 95.30 41.31
C LEU A 122 -9.19 95.42 39.79
N GLU A 123 -8.94 96.61 39.24
CA GLU A 123 -8.87 96.79 37.79
C GLU A 123 -7.70 96.02 37.18
N ARG A 124 -6.52 96.02 37.82
CA ARG A 124 -5.39 95.19 37.36
C ARG A 124 -5.71 93.69 37.39
N MET A 125 -6.42 93.20 38.40
CA MET A 125 -6.84 91.79 38.43
C MET A 125 -7.88 91.47 37.37
N LYS A 126 -8.83 92.38 37.09
CA LYS A 126 -9.79 92.22 36.00
C LYS A 126 -9.09 92.17 34.64
N GLU A 127 -8.15 93.07 34.39
CA GLU A 127 -7.34 93.07 33.17
C GLU A 127 -6.52 91.78 33.02
N ALA A 128 -5.88 91.31 34.08
CA ALA A 128 -5.15 90.04 34.07
C ALA A 128 -6.07 88.85 33.82
N ARG A 129 -7.27 88.83 34.41
CA ARG A 129 -8.29 87.79 34.19
C ARG A 129 -8.74 87.76 32.73
N LEU A 130 -9.02 88.92 32.14
CA LEU A 130 -9.43 89.02 30.74
C LEU A 130 -8.33 88.56 29.78
N LYS A 131 -7.06 88.88 30.06
CA LYS A 131 -5.93 88.36 29.28
C LYS A 131 -5.80 86.84 29.38
N LEU A 132 -5.89 86.28 30.57
CA LEU A 132 -5.85 84.83 30.78
C LEU A 132 -7.05 84.11 30.13
N GLU A 133 -8.25 84.70 30.19
CA GLU A 133 -9.43 84.18 29.48
C GLU A 133 -9.22 84.19 27.96
N ALA A 134 -8.59 85.23 27.41
CA ALA A 134 -8.28 85.30 25.98
C ALA A 134 -7.22 84.26 25.57
N GLU A 135 -6.14 84.12 26.35
CA GLU A 135 -5.11 83.09 26.14
C GLU A 135 -5.66 81.67 26.28
N ALA A 136 -6.56 81.44 27.24
CA ALA A 136 -7.23 80.15 27.40
C ALA A 136 -8.10 79.80 26.19
N ARG A 137 -8.88 80.76 25.66
CA ARG A 137 -9.67 80.56 24.44
C ARG A 137 -8.80 80.29 23.22
N GLN A 138 -7.66 80.99 23.10
CA GLN A 138 -6.72 80.76 22.00
C GLN A 138 -6.12 79.35 22.06
N ARG A 139 -5.70 78.89 23.24
CA ARG A 139 -5.23 77.51 23.43
C ARG A 139 -6.31 76.46 23.18
N GLU A 140 -7.56 76.71 23.57
CA GLU A 140 -8.68 75.82 23.25
C GLU A 140 -8.88 75.69 21.73
N GLN A 141 -8.79 76.79 20.98
CA GLN A 141 -8.86 76.76 19.52
C GLN A 141 -7.70 75.95 18.92
N GLU A 142 -6.47 76.16 19.38
CA GLU A 142 -5.29 75.39 18.94
C GLU A 142 -5.44 73.88 19.24
N ILE A 143 -6.01 73.51 20.39
CA ILE A 143 -6.29 72.11 20.75
C ILE A 143 -7.34 71.50 19.81
N VAL A 144 -8.40 72.24 19.48
CA VAL A 144 -9.44 71.77 18.56
C VAL A 144 -8.87 71.58 17.15
N GLU A 145 -8.08 72.52 16.66
CA GLU A 145 -7.40 72.41 15.35
C GLU A 145 -6.41 71.25 15.32
N ALA A 146 -5.62 71.06 16.38
CA ALA A 146 -4.70 69.93 16.49
C ALA A 146 -5.46 68.59 16.46
N LYS A 147 -6.56 68.47 17.21
CA LYS A 147 -7.42 67.27 17.18
C LYS A 147 -8.01 67.01 15.80
N ALA A 148 -8.46 68.05 15.10
CA ALA A 148 -8.98 67.92 13.75
C ALA A 148 -7.89 67.42 12.77
N LYS A 149 -6.66 67.96 12.86
CA LYS A 149 -5.52 67.50 12.05
C LYS A 149 -5.15 66.05 12.35
N THR A 150 -5.13 65.65 13.63
CA THR A 150 -4.85 64.26 14.02
C THR A 150 -5.90 63.30 13.46
N ALA A 151 -7.20 63.65 13.55
CA ALA A 151 -8.27 62.82 13.00
C ALA A 151 -8.16 62.64 11.47
N VAL A 152 -7.77 63.70 10.74
CA VAL A 152 -7.52 63.60 9.29
C VAL A 152 -6.35 62.65 8.99
N ILE A 153 -5.25 62.78 9.74
CA ILE A 153 -4.07 61.90 9.56
C ILE A 153 -4.43 60.44 9.87
N GLU A 154 -5.20 60.17 10.93
CA GLU A 154 -5.64 58.81 11.28
C GLU A 154 -6.50 58.19 10.18
N VAL A 155 -7.43 58.95 9.60
CA VAL A 155 -8.24 58.49 8.46
C VAL A 155 -7.39 58.22 7.22
N ASP A 156 -6.39 59.07 6.93
CA ASP A 156 -5.51 58.86 5.78
C ASP A 156 -4.57 57.65 5.97
N VAL A 157 -4.03 57.45 7.19
CA VAL A 157 -3.20 56.29 7.50
C VAL A 157 -4.02 55.00 7.40
N THR A 158 -5.23 54.98 7.96
CA THR A 158 -6.10 53.80 7.87
C THR A 158 -6.46 53.47 6.43
N LYS A 159 -6.81 54.45 5.60
CA LYS A 159 -7.04 54.24 4.15
C LYS A 159 -5.83 53.61 3.47
N ARG A 160 -4.63 54.16 3.67
CA ARG A 160 -3.40 53.61 3.05
C ARG A 160 -3.14 52.17 3.48
N VAL A 161 -3.37 51.85 4.75
CA VAL A 161 -3.22 50.46 5.25
C VAL A 161 -4.24 49.54 4.61
N PHE A 162 -5.51 49.98 4.45
CA PHE A 162 -6.52 49.18 3.75
C PHE A 162 -6.14 48.96 2.29
N ASP A 163 -5.73 50.01 1.57
CA ASP A 163 -5.30 49.91 0.17
C ASP A 163 -4.10 48.96 0.01
N GLU A 164 -3.13 49.00 0.95
CA GLU A 164 -1.97 48.10 0.95
C GLU A 164 -2.37 46.63 1.22
N VAL A 165 -3.29 46.40 2.16
CA VAL A 165 -3.80 45.06 2.45
C VAL A 165 -4.59 44.50 1.26
N ASP A 166 -5.43 45.30 0.62
CA ASP A 166 -6.19 44.89 -0.56
C ASP A 166 -5.26 44.56 -1.73
N ALA A 167 -4.26 45.41 -2.01
CA ALA A 167 -3.27 45.14 -3.05
C ALA A 167 -2.44 43.86 -2.77
N GLN A 168 -2.11 43.60 -1.51
CA GLN A 168 -1.40 42.38 -1.11
C GLN A 168 -2.30 41.15 -1.29
N LYS A 169 -3.58 41.26 -0.95
CA LYS A 169 -4.57 40.18 -1.12
C LYS A 169 -4.76 39.84 -2.60
N ASP A 170 -4.92 40.84 -3.47
CA ASP A 170 -5.04 40.65 -4.92
C ASP A 170 -3.80 39.95 -5.50
N LYS A 171 -2.60 40.35 -5.04
CA LYS A 171 -1.34 39.72 -5.45
C LYS A 171 -1.25 38.26 -4.99
N ASP A 172 -1.65 37.99 -3.75
CA ASP A 172 -1.61 36.63 -3.19
C ASP A 172 -2.65 35.73 -3.87
N GLU A 173 -3.84 36.25 -4.21
CA GLU A 173 -4.86 35.54 -5.00
C GLU A 173 -4.34 35.20 -6.39
N PHE A 174 -3.73 36.16 -7.11
CA PHE A 174 -3.11 35.91 -8.42
C PHE A 174 -2.00 34.85 -8.36
N LEU A 175 -1.11 34.91 -7.35
CA LEU A 175 -0.04 33.92 -7.18
C LEU A 175 -0.60 32.53 -6.82
N SER A 176 -1.68 32.49 -6.05
CA SER A 176 -2.38 31.26 -5.69
C SER A 176 -3.05 30.62 -6.91
N GLU A 177 -3.77 31.39 -7.71
CA GLU A 177 -4.38 30.94 -8.98
C GLU A 177 -3.32 30.40 -9.94
N ARG A 178 -2.20 31.11 -10.09
CA ARG A 178 -1.11 30.67 -10.97
C ARG A 178 -0.50 29.35 -10.50
N ARG A 179 -0.26 29.19 -9.20
CA ARG A 179 0.23 27.92 -8.62
C ARG A 179 -0.79 26.79 -8.78
N ALA A 180 -2.09 27.08 -8.60
CA ALA A 180 -3.13 26.10 -8.81
C ALA A 180 -3.14 25.60 -10.26
N GLN A 181 -3.00 26.50 -11.23
CA GLN A 181 -2.91 26.14 -12.64
C GLN A 181 -1.66 25.29 -12.94
N GLU A 182 -0.48 25.70 -12.43
CA GLU A 182 0.76 24.92 -12.58
C GLU A 182 0.61 23.49 -12.00
N LEU A 183 -0.08 23.34 -10.86
CA LEU A 183 -0.36 22.02 -10.26
C LEU A 183 -1.35 21.20 -11.10
N PHE A 184 -2.38 21.83 -11.69
CA PHE A 184 -3.31 21.14 -12.59
C PHE A 184 -2.61 20.61 -13.83
N ASP A 185 -1.73 21.41 -14.43
CA ASP A 185 -0.96 21.01 -15.61
C ASP A 185 -0.01 19.84 -15.28
N GLN A 186 0.70 19.91 -14.15
CA GLN A 186 1.55 18.80 -13.68
C GLN A 186 0.75 17.51 -13.41
N HIS A 187 -0.42 17.62 -12.77
CA HIS A 187 -1.28 16.46 -12.55
C HIS A 187 -1.79 15.85 -13.86
N ALA A 188 -2.13 16.68 -14.85
CA ALA A 188 -2.55 16.21 -16.16
C ALA A 188 -1.41 15.47 -16.89
N ASP A 189 -0.17 15.95 -16.77
CA ASP A 189 1.00 15.29 -17.36
C ASP A 189 1.33 13.96 -16.67
N ILE A 190 1.28 13.91 -15.33
CA ILE A 190 1.45 12.68 -14.56
C ILE A 190 0.39 11.65 -14.97
N GLN A 191 -0.87 12.06 -15.07
CA GLN A 191 -1.95 11.15 -15.43
C GLN A 191 -1.76 10.57 -16.85
N LYS A 192 -1.32 11.38 -17.81
CA LYS A 192 -0.99 10.89 -19.16
C LYS A 192 0.17 9.89 -19.14
N GLU A 193 1.20 10.14 -18.35
CA GLU A 193 2.34 9.24 -18.22
C GLU A 193 1.93 7.92 -17.56
N GLU A 194 1.14 7.96 -16.49
CA GLU A 194 0.59 6.76 -15.83
C GLU A 194 -0.28 5.94 -16.77
N GLU A 195 -1.14 6.58 -17.57
CA GLU A 195 -1.95 5.91 -18.58
C GLU A 195 -1.07 5.20 -19.63
N LEU A 196 -0.01 5.87 -20.09
CA LEU A 196 0.92 5.34 -21.08
C LEU A 196 1.76 4.18 -20.53
N VAL A 197 2.28 4.31 -19.30
CA VAL A 197 2.99 3.24 -18.59
C VAL A 197 2.07 2.04 -18.37
N SER A 198 0.83 2.26 -17.89
CA SER A 198 -0.14 1.19 -17.69
C SER A 198 -0.49 0.48 -19.01
N ALA A 199 -0.63 1.22 -20.12
CA ALA A 199 -0.86 0.65 -21.44
C ALA A 199 0.33 -0.21 -21.91
N ASN A 200 1.55 0.26 -21.73
CA ASN A 200 2.77 -0.48 -22.06
C ASN A 200 2.92 -1.75 -21.22
N GLU A 201 2.66 -1.68 -19.90
CA GLU A 201 2.69 -2.85 -19.03
C GLU A 201 1.64 -3.89 -19.43
N ARG A 202 0.42 -3.46 -19.79
CA ARG A 202 -0.62 -4.36 -20.29
C ARG A 202 -0.20 -5.02 -21.61
N ALA A 203 0.39 -4.26 -22.52
CA ALA A 203 0.89 -4.79 -23.79
C ALA A 203 2.00 -5.83 -23.57
N GLN A 204 2.97 -5.55 -22.70
CA GLN A 204 4.04 -6.48 -22.35
C GLN A 204 3.51 -7.73 -21.64
N LYS A 205 2.58 -7.59 -20.69
CA LYS A 205 1.92 -8.74 -20.04
C LYS A 205 1.17 -9.61 -21.06
N LYS A 206 0.47 -8.99 -22.01
CA LYS A 206 -0.23 -9.69 -23.09
C LYS A 206 0.75 -10.45 -23.98
N GLU A 207 1.89 -9.86 -24.33
CA GLU A 207 2.89 -10.52 -25.17
C GLU A 207 3.59 -11.67 -24.44
N ASN A 208 3.98 -11.47 -23.18
CA ASN A 208 4.52 -12.54 -22.35
C ASN A 208 3.53 -13.70 -22.20
N ALA A 209 2.24 -13.41 -21.97
CA ALA A 209 1.21 -14.44 -21.89
C ALA A 209 1.06 -15.23 -23.20
N LYS A 210 1.13 -14.57 -24.36
CA LYS A 210 1.12 -15.26 -25.65
C LYS A 210 2.32 -16.19 -25.81
N MET A 211 3.53 -15.76 -25.44
CA MET A 211 4.72 -16.59 -25.50
C MET A 211 4.59 -17.82 -24.59
N THR A 212 4.17 -17.65 -23.34
CA THR A 212 3.94 -18.76 -22.42
C THR A 212 2.87 -19.73 -22.92
N ILE A 213 1.77 -19.22 -23.51
CA ILE A 213 0.75 -20.09 -24.11
C ILE A 213 1.31 -20.87 -25.31
N ALA A 214 2.16 -20.25 -26.13
CA ALA A 214 2.79 -20.91 -27.28
C ALA A 214 3.77 -22.02 -26.83
N GLU A 215 4.57 -21.76 -25.79
CA GLU A 215 5.47 -22.76 -25.17
C GLU A 215 4.67 -23.94 -24.62
N ILE A 216 3.63 -23.69 -23.81
CA ILE A 216 2.75 -24.75 -23.27
C ILE A 216 2.13 -25.59 -24.40
N ARG A 217 1.70 -24.95 -25.50
CA ARG A 217 1.15 -25.67 -26.66
C ARG A 217 2.20 -26.54 -27.36
N SER A 218 3.44 -26.08 -27.43
CA SER A 218 4.56 -26.87 -28.00
C SER A 218 4.85 -28.09 -27.12
N ASP A 219 5.03 -27.88 -25.81
CA ASP A 219 5.32 -28.95 -24.86
C ASP A 219 4.21 -30.00 -24.83
N LEU A 220 2.94 -29.58 -24.91
CA LEU A 220 1.81 -30.50 -24.95
C LEU A 220 1.83 -31.37 -26.22
N ARG A 221 2.17 -30.79 -27.38
CA ARG A 221 2.32 -31.56 -28.63
C ARG A 221 3.46 -32.57 -28.54
N ASP A 222 4.58 -32.17 -27.95
CA ASP A 222 5.74 -33.07 -27.78
C ASP A 222 5.42 -34.20 -26.81
N GLN A 223 4.78 -33.91 -25.67
CA GLN A 223 4.32 -34.94 -24.72
C GLN A 223 3.33 -35.91 -25.35
N GLN A 224 2.37 -35.40 -26.13
CA GLN A 224 1.42 -36.26 -26.84
C GLN A 224 2.12 -37.15 -27.87
N THR A 225 3.06 -36.58 -28.63
CA THR A 225 3.83 -37.31 -29.64
C THR A 225 4.66 -38.42 -28.99
N MET A 226 5.34 -38.12 -27.88
CA MET A 226 6.11 -39.10 -27.10
C MET A 226 5.21 -40.18 -26.47
N GLY A 227 4.04 -39.80 -25.95
CA GLY A 227 3.04 -40.74 -25.44
C GLY A 227 2.59 -41.72 -26.52
N MET A 228 2.35 -41.22 -27.73
CA MET A 228 1.96 -42.05 -28.88
C MET A 228 3.09 -42.99 -29.31
N TYR A 229 4.35 -42.52 -29.35
CA TYR A 229 5.49 -43.39 -29.64
C TYR A 229 5.63 -44.52 -28.63
N ASN A 230 5.48 -44.23 -27.34
CA ASN A 230 5.54 -45.25 -26.29
C ASN A 230 4.44 -46.29 -26.44
N LEU A 231 3.20 -45.86 -26.73
CA LEU A 231 2.08 -46.78 -26.95
C LEU A 231 2.31 -47.67 -28.17
N ASN A 232 2.78 -47.10 -29.28
CA ASN A 232 3.09 -47.86 -30.50
C ASN A 232 4.23 -48.87 -30.28
N ILE A 233 5.26 -48.51 -29.50
CA ILE A 233 6.34 -49.44 -29.12
C ILE A 233 5.79 -50.58 -28.26
N GLN A 234 4.93 -50.29 -27.29
CA GLN A 234 4.31 -51.31 -26.44
C GLN A 234 3.45 -52.27 -27.27
N GLN A 235 2.57 -51.75 -28.12
CA GLN A 235 1.74 -52.55 -29.02
C GLN A 235 2.60 -53.42 -29.94
N SER A 236 3.65 -52.87 -30.55
CA SER A 236 4.56 -53.65 -31.40
C SER A 236 5.31 -54.75 -30.63
N ALA A 237 5.68 -54.50 -29.37
CA ALA A 237 6.32 -55.50 -28.52
C ALA A 237 5.35 -56.63 -28.13
N ASP A 238 4.10 -56.29 -27.81
CA ASP A 238 3.05 -57.25 -27.49
C ASP A 238 2.67 -58.08 -28.72
N ASP A 239 2.48 -57.47 -29.89
CA ASP A 239 2.26 -58.17 -31.16
C ASP A 239 3.36 -59.19 -31.44
N LYS A 240 4.62 -58.79 -31.26
CA LYS A 240 5.78 -59.67 -31.44
C LYS A 240 5.76 -60.84 -30.47
N LYS A 241 5.40 -60.60 -29.20
CA LYS A 241 5.26 -61.65 -28.18
C LYS A 241 4.13 -62.61 -28.57
N ASN A 242 3.00 -62.10 -29.04
CA ASN A 242 1.85 -62.87 -29.45
C ASN A 242 2.18 -63.75 -30.67
N ARG A 243 2.80 -63.20 -31.72
CA ARG A 243 3.26 -63.96 -32.89
C ARG A 243 4.25 -65.06 -32.52
N ARG A 244 5.18 -64.80 -31.59
CA ARG A 244 6.12 -65.83 -31.08
C ARG A 244 5.39 -66.97 -30.38
N GLN A 245 4.38 -66.68 -29.56
CA GLN A 245 3.59 -67.72 -28.89
C GLN A 245 2.87 -68.62 -29.89
N ILE A 246 2.27 -68.04 -30.94
CA ILE A 246 1.61 -68.81 -32.00
C ILE A 246 2.62 -69.64 -32.79
N ASN A 247 3.73 -69.04 -33.21
CA ASN A 247 4.78 -69.72 -33.96
C ASN A 247 5.38 -70.90 -33.18
N ALA A 248 5.52 -70.79 -31.85
CA ALA A 248 5.94 -71.91 -31.01
C ALA A 248 4.95 -73.08 -31.11
N LYS A 249 3.63 -72.82 -31.06
CA LYS A 249 2.61 -73.87 -31.19
C LYS A 249 2.54 -74.47 -32.59
N ILE A 250 2.78 -73.68 -33.64
CA ILE A 250 2.91 -74.20 -35.01
C ILE A 250 4.10 -75.16 -35.10
N MET A 251 5.23 -74.81 -34.49
CA MET A 251 6.40 -75.68 -34.43
C MET A 251 6.14 -76.96 -33.62
N ASP A 252 5.37 -76.89 -32.54
CA ASP A 252 4.93 -78.09 -31.80
C ASP A 252 4.11 -79.02 -32.71
N VAL A 253 3.18 -78.48 -33.50
CA VAL A 253 2.39 -79.27 -34.48
C VAL A 253 3.31 -79.91 -35.53
N LYS A 254 4.29 -79.17 -36.06
CA LYS A 254 5.28 -79.70 -37.01
C LYS A 254 6.16 -80.79 -36.38
N THR A 255 6.50 -80.66 -35.11
CA THR A 255 7.28 -81.67 -34.37
C THR A 255 6.46 -82.95 -34.17
N LEU A 256 5.17 -82.82 -33.86
CA LEU A 256 4.24 -83.96 -33.76
C LEU A 256 4.07 -84.68 -35.11
N LEU A 257 4.24 -83.98 -36.24
CA LEU A 257 4.22 -84.58 -37.57
C LEU A 257 5.34 -85.62 -37.75
N GLU A 258 6.54 -85.33 -37.25
CA GLU A 258 7.67 -86.28 -37.29
C GLU A 258 7.38 -87.54 -36.45
N GLU A 259 6.76 -87.37 -35.28
CA GLU A 259 6.36 -88.52 -34.46
C GLU A 259 5.26 -89.33 -35.17
N LEU A 260 4.29 -88.65 -35.79
CA LEU A 260 3.21 -89.27 -36.56
C LEU A 260 3.77 -90.11 -37.73
N ASP A 261 4.81 -89.61 -38.42
CA ASP A 261 5.46 -90.32 -39.53
C ASP A 261 6.13 -91.62 -39.06
N ARG A 262 6.85 -91.57 -37.94
CA ARG A 262 7.50 -92.76 -37.35
C ARG A 262 6.49 -93.84 -37.00
N TRP A 263 5.32 -93.48 -36.47
CA TRP A 263 4.27 -94.46 -36.16
C TRP A 263 3.56 -94.97 -37.41
N PHE A 264 3.43 -94.15 -38.46
CA PHE A 264 2.92 -94.59 -39.76
C PHE A 264 3.83 -95.67 -40.38
N GLU A 265 5.15 -95.47 -40.40
CA GLU A 265 6.08 -96.48 -40.94
C GLU A 265 5.99 -97.81 -40.19
N ARG A 266 5.83 -97.75 -38.86
CA ARG A 266 5.67 -98.92 -37.99
C ARG A 266 4.36 -99.66 -38.18
N THR A 267 3.32 -99.01 -38.72
CA THR A 267 2.05 -99.68 -39.06
C THR A 267 2.04 -100.16 -40.50
N ALA A 268 2.60 -99.39 -41.43
CA ALA A 268 2.61 -99.64 -42.87
C ALA A 268 3.13 -101.05 -43.24
N GLY A 269 4.15 -101.56 -42.53
CA GLY A 269 4.72 -102.88 -42.82
C GLY A 269 3.75 -104.06 -42.60
N VAL A 270 2.71 -103.90 -41.79
CA VAL A 270 1.65 -104.92 -41.58
C VAL A 270 0.40 -104.58 -42.38
N LEU A 271 0.05 -103.29 -42.50
CA LEU A 271 -1.14 -102.85 -43.23
C LEU A 271 -1.02 -103.05 -44.74
N ASN A 272 0.18 -102.85 -45.31
CA ASN A 272 0.46 -103.01 -46.73
C ASN A 272 0.94 -104.41 -47.11
N ALA A 273 0.93 -105.38 -46.18
CA ALA A 273 1.39 -106.72 -46.49
C ALA A 273 0.42 -107.42 -47.46
N PRO A 274 0.90 -107.97 -48.59
CA PRO A 274 0.09 -108.80 -49.47
C PRO A 274 -0.55 -109.96 -48.70
N PRO A 275 -1.74 -110.47 -49.11
CA PRO A 275 -2.43 -111.55 -48.42
C PRO A 275 -1.53 -112.76 -48.11
N GLU A 276 -0.69 -113.18 -49.06
CA GLU A 276 0.22 -114.32 -48.95
C GLU A 276 1.32 -114.12 -47.88
N LEU A 277 1.74 -112.87 -47.66
CA LEU A 277 2.71 -112.50 -46.62
C LEU A 277 2.01 -112.22 -45.29
N TYR A 278 0.78 -111.72 -45.33
CA TYR A 278 -0.04 -111.43 -44.15
C TYR A 278 -0.38 -112.69 -43.35
N GLU A 279 -0.72 -113.79 -44.03
CA GLU A 279 -0.98 -115.09 -43.39
C GLU A 279 0.23 -115.62 -42.60
N LYS A 280 1.45 -115.29 -43.06
CA LYS A 280 2.72 -115.70 -42.43
C LYS A 280 3.15 -114.78 -41.30
N LEU A 281 2.45 -113.65 -41.07
CA LEU A 281 2.78 -112.74 -39.97
C LEU A 281 2.42 -113.35 -38.62
N LYS A 282 3.38 -113.31 -37.69
CA LYS A 282 3.15 -113.71 -36.28
C LYS A 282 2.05 -112.83 -35.67
N ARG A 283 1.13 -113.44 -34.90
CA ARG A 283 0.06 -112.75 -34.16
C ARG A 283 0.56 -111.55 -33.34
N ASN A 284 1.72 -111.66 -32.72
CA ASN A 284 2.34 -110.58 -31.94
C ASN A 284 2.62 -109.32 -32.78
N LYS A 285 2.95 -109.46 -34.07
CA LYS A 285 3.14 -108.31 -34.97
C LYS A 285 1.81 -107.60 -35.24
N ARG A 286 0.72 -108.34 -35.46
CA ARG A 286 -0.63 -107.76 -35.66
C ARG A 286 -1.11 -107.00 -34.41
N ILE A 287 -0.92 -107.59 -33.23
CA ILE A 287 -1.24 -106.95 -31.94
C ILE A 287 -0.40 -105.68 -31.74
N ALA A 288 0.90 -105.71 -32.05
CA ALA A 288 1.76 -104.53 -31.96
C ALA A 288 1.30 -103.42 -32.93
N THR A 289 0.94 -103.76 -34.18
CA THR A 289 0.40 -102.80 -35.15
C THR A 289 -0.90 -102.14 -34.66
N LYS A 290 -1.78 -102.89 -33.99
CA LYS A 290 -2.98 -102.32 -33.36
C LYS A 290 -2.62 -101.27 -32.30
N SER A 291 -1.62 -101.57 -31.46
CA SER A 291 -1.10 -100.62 -30.47
C SER A 291 -0.45 -99.39 -31.13
N HIS A 292 0.31 -99.58 -32.21
CA HIS A 292 0.88 -98.48 -32.99
C HIS A 292 -0.20 -97.59 -33.63
N LEU A 293 -1.30 -98.17 -34.12
CA LEU A 293 -2.47 -97.42 -34.62
C LEU A 293 -3.19 -96.64 -33.50
N ALA A 294 -3.22 -97.18 -32.28
CA ALA A 294 -3.73 -96.45 -31.11
C ALA A 294 -2.83 -95.24 -30.83
N ARG A 295 -1.51 -95.42 -30.81
CA ARG A 295 -0.56 -94.33 -30.61
C ARG A 295 -0.63 -93.27 -31.72
N PHE A 296 -0.81 -93.70 -32.96
CA PHE A 296 -1.05 -92.79 -34.09
C PHE A 296 -2.33 -91.94 -33.87
N SER A 297 -3.40 -92.55 -33.36
CA SER A 297 -4.66 -91.84 -33.03
C SER A 297 -4.47 -90.82 -31.90
N GLU A 298 -3.67 -91.15 -30.88
CA GLU A 298 -3.33 -90.24 -29.78
C GLU A 298 -2.59 -88.99 -30.28
N ILE A 299 -1.63 -89.17 -31.20
CA ILE A 299 -0.88 -88.05 -31.78
C ILE A 299 -1.77 -87.17 -32.64
N LEU A 300 -2.65 -87.76 -33.46
CA LEU A 300 -3.67 -86.99 -34.21
C LEU A 300 -4.56 -86.15 -33.26
N SER A 301 -4.94 -86.73 -32.13
CA SER A 301 -5.73 -86.02 -31.11
C SER A 301 -4.91 -84.87 -30.49
N SER A 302 -3.63 -85.09 -30.21
CA SER A 302 -2.72 -84.05 -29.71
C SER A 302 -2.57 -82.89 -30.72
N ILE A 303 -2.42 -83.19 -32.01
CA ILE A 303 -2.40 -82.18 -33.07
C ILE A 303 -3.71 -81.39 -33.07
N SER A 304 -4.87 -82.05 -33.02
CA SER A 304 -6.18 -81.39 -32.98
C SER A 304 -6.33 -80.44 -31.77
N THR A 305 -5.83 -80.84 -30.59
CA THR A 305 -5.80 -79.99 -29.39
C THR A 305 -4.92 -78.76 -29.62
N ARG A 306 -3.68 -78.94 -30.11
CA ARG A 306 -2.77 -77.82 -30.42
C ARG A 306 -3.34 -76.85 -31.44
N LEU A 307 -4.04 -77.35 -32.44
CA LEU A 307 -4.74 -76.53 -33.43
C LEU A 307 -5.87 -75.70 -32.80
N SER A 308 -6.61 -76.28 -31.86
CA SER A 308 -7.66 -75.57 -31.12
C SER A 308 -7.08 -74.49 -30.21
N GLU A 309 -5.92 -74.76 -29.59
CA GLU A 309 -5.18 -73.75 -28.84
C GLU A 309 -4.66 -72.61 -29.72
N ILE A 310 -4.27 -72.90 -30.97
CA ILE A 310 -3.86 -71.87 -31.94
C ILE A 310 -5.06 -71.01 -32.32
N GLU A 311 -6.23 -71.59 -32.64
CA GLU A 311 -7.46 -70.84 -32.93
C GLU A 311 -7.87 -69.94 -31.76
N GLN A 312 -7.85 -70.47 -30.53
CA GLN A 312 -8.16 -69.68 -29.33
C GLN A 312 -7.18 -68.52 -29.14
N ASN A 313 -5.89 -68.77 -29.33
CA ASN A 313 -4.88 -67.72 -29.22
C ASN A 313 -5.01 -66.68 -30.35
N LEU A 314 -5.34 -67.06 -31.57
CA LEU A 314 -5.60 -66.12 -32.66
C LEU A 314 -6.78 -65.20 -32.33
N ALA A 315 -7.84 -65.74 -31.71
CA ALA A 315 -9.01 -64.96 -31.31
C ALA A 315 -8.72 -64.04 -30.09
N LEU A 316 -7.90 -64.49 -29.14
CA LEU A 316 -7.62 -63.75 -27.90
C LEU A 316 -6.48 -62.72 -28.04
N LEU A 317 -5.52 -62.96 -28.93
CA LEU A 317 -4.32 -62.14 -29.06
C LEU A 317 -4.45 -61.02 -30.11
N GLU A 318 -5.67 -60.76 -30.59
CA GLU A 318 -6.03 -59.65 -31.50
C GLU A 318 -5.14 -59.56 -32.77
N LEU A 319 -4.66 -60.70 -33.27
CA LEU A 319 -3.88 -60.77 -34.51
C LEU A 319 -4.81 -60.77 -35.73
N GLU A 320 -5.48 -59.64 -35.97
CA GLU A 320 -6.50 -59.47 -37.03
C GLU A 320 -5.97 -59.73 -38.45
N ASP A 321 -4.67 -59.57 -38.67
CA ASP A 321 -4.02 -59.77 -39.98
C ASP A 321 -3.68 -61.24 -40.29
N VAL A 322 -3.84 -62.15 -39.33
CA VAL A 322 -3.38 -63.54 -39.46
C VAL A 322 -4.54 -64.46 -39.87
N GLN A 323 -4.61 -64.78 -41.16
CA GLN A 323 -5.62 -65.69 -41.71
C GLN A 323 -5.13 -67.14 -41.69
N MET A 324 -5.44 -67.87 -40.61
CA MET A 324 -5.00 -69.26 -40.44
C MET A 324 -6.16 -70.26 -40.23
N ASN A 325 -7.38 -69.74 -40.05
CA ASN A 325 -8.57 -70.53 -39.74
C ASN A 325 -8.91 -71.58 -40.80
N GLU A 326 -8.70 -71.27 -42.08
CA GLU A 326 -8.97 -72.20 -43.18
C GLU A 326 -8.00 -73.38 -43.18
N VAL A 327 -6.70 -73.11 -42.99
CA VAL A 327 -5.66 -74.16 -42.90
C VAL A 327 -5.91 -75.04 -41.68
N ILE A 328 -6.24 -74.44 -40.53
CA ILE A 328 -6.55 -75.20 -39.32
C ILE A 328 -7.78 -76.09 -39.52
N ARG A 329 -8.85 -75.55 -40.12
CA ARG A 329 -10.06 -76.30 -40.43
C ARG A 329 -9.78 -77.45 -41.39
N LYS A 330 -8.96 -77.23 -42.43
CA LYS A 330 -8.53 -78.25 -43.38
C LYS A 330 -7.83 -79.40 -42.65
N ILE A 331 -6.88 -79.10 -41.77
CA ILE A 331 -6.15 -80.13 -41.00
C ILE A 331 -7.07 -80.89 -40.04
N LYS A 332 -7.93 -80.19 -39.28
CA LYS A 332 -8.91 -80.84 -38.39
C LYS A 332 -9.84 -81.78 -39.13
N THR A 333 -10.30 -81.38 -40.32
CA THR A 333 -11.14 -82.22 -41.18
C THR A 333 -10.41 -83.49 -41.61
N GLN A 334 -9.15 -83.37 -42.03
CA GLN A 334 -8.31 -84.52 -42.37
C GLN A 334 -8.11 -85.45 -41.17
N ILE A 335 -7.87 -84.90 -39.97
CA ILE A 335 -7.77 -85.68 -38.72
C ILE A 335 -9.07 -86.45 -38.45
N SER A 336 -10.24 -85.83 -38.62
CA SER A 336 -11.53 -86.51 -38.44
C SER A 336 -11.70 -87.70 -39.41
N SER A 337 -11.27 -87.57 -40.67
CA SER A 337 -11.34 -88.64 -41.67
C SER A 337 -10.52 -89.88 -41.29
N PHE A 338 -9.47 -89.75 -40.47
CA PHE A 338 -8.72 -90.91 -39.96
C PHE A 338 -9.52 -91.78 -38.99
N GLY A 339 -10.52 -91.23 -38.30
CA GLY A 339 -11.22 -91.95 -37.21
C GLY A 339 -11.87 -93.24 -37.70
N GLU A 340 -12.64 -93.17 -38.79
CA GLU A 340 -13.31 -94.33 -39.38
C GLU A 340 -12.30 -95.32 -39.97
N VAL A 341 -11.30 -94.84 -40.69
CA VAL A 341 -10.27 -95.68 -41.33
C VAL A 341 -9.46 -96.45 -40.28
N ILE A 342 -9.00 -95.78 -39.21
CA ILE A 342 -8.25 -96.43 -38.15
C ILE A 342 -9.13 -97.42 -37.37
N ALA A 343 -10.39 -97.10 -37.11
CA ALA A 343 -11.31 -98.02 -36.44
C ALA A 343 -11.50 -99.31 -37.25
N ASN A 344 -11.73 -99.18 -38.56
CA ASN A 344 -11.84 -100.31 -39.48
C ASN A 344 -10.56 -101.14 -39.53
N LEU A 345 -9.38 -100.50 -39.63
CA LEU A 345 -8.10 -101.21 -39.64
C LEU A 345 -7.82 -101.94 -38.32
N LYS A 346 -8.18 -101.34 -37.17
CA LYS A 346 -8.07 -102.00 -35.85
C LYS A 346 -8.98 -103.21 -35.76
N LEU A 347 -10.22 -103.11 -36.24
CA LEU A 347 -11.18 -104.22 -36.27
C LEU A 347 -10.66 -105.37 -37.14
N THR A 348 -10.17 -105.08 -38.36
CA THR A 348 -9.59 -106.12 -39.24
C THR A 348 -8.38 -106.80 -38.61
N LEU A 349 -7.55 -106.06 -37.86
CA LEU A 349 -6.42 -106.64 -37.12
C LEU A 349 -6.84 -107.54 -35.94
N GLU A 350 -8.07 -107.39 -35.42
CA GLU A 350 -8.64 -108.27 -34.39
C GLU A 350 -9.22 -109.56 -34.96
N LEU A 351 -9.69 -109.53 -36.21
CA LEU A 351 -10.23 -110.68 -36.91
C LEU A 351 -9.08 -111.58 -37.41
N ASP A 352 -8.77 -112.62 -36.64
CA ASP A 352 -7.69 -113.55 -36.96
C ASP A 352 -7.92 -114.23 -38.33
N GLY A 353 -6.94 -114.11 -39.23
CA GLY A 353 -6.92 -114.80 -40.53
C GLY A 353 -7.51 -114.03 -41.71
N ILE A 354 -8.04 -112.81 -41.49
CA ILE A 354 -8.53 -111.96 -42.58
C ILE A 354 -7.43 -110.96 -42.98
N PRO A 355 -6.94 -110.99 -44.24
CA PRO A 355 -5.98 -109.99 -44.71
C PRO A 355 -6.63 -108.61 -44.81
N ILE A 356 -5.82 -107.56 -44.65
CA ILE A 356 -6.31 -106.18 -44.75
C ILE A 356 -6.63 -105.88 -46.22
N ASP A 357 -7.81 -105.32 -46.46
CA ASP A 357 -8.22 -104.84 -47.78
C ASP A 357 -7.22 -103.78 -48.28
N PRO A 358 -6.54 -104.01 -49.43
CA PRO A 358 -5.63 -103.05 -50.02
C PRO A 358 -6.25 -101.66 -50.23
N ALA A 359 -7.57 -101.58 -50.49
CA ALA A 359 -8.26 -100.30 -50.63
C ALA A 359 -8.25 -99.49 -49.31
N LYS A 360 -8.44 -100.16 -48.17
CA LYS A 360 -8.42 -99.51 -46.84
C LYS A 360 -7.02 -99.10 -46.40
N SER A 361 -5.99 -99.87 -46.78
CA SER A 361 -4.59 -99.47 -46.55
C SER A 361 -4.18 -98.30 -47.46
N GLY A 362 -4.69 -98.28 -48.70
CA GLY A 362 -4.53 -97.15 -49.63
C GLY A 362 -5.17 -95.87 -49.10
N GLU A 363 -6.40 -95.96 -48.60
CA GLU A 363 -7.14 -94.84 -47.98
C GLU A 363 -6.34 -94.24 -46.80
N PHE A 364 -5.79 -95.08 -45.91
CA PHE A 364 -4.93 -94.64 -44.80
C PHE A 364 -3.66 -93.92 -45.28
N SER A 365 -3.06 -94.38 -46.38
CA SER A 365 -1.86 -93.79 -46.96
C SER A 365 -2.13 -92.45 -47.65
N GLU A 366 -3.26 -92.31 -48.34
CA GLU A 366 -3.66 -91.05 -48.99
C GLU A 366 -4.08 -89.97 -47.97
N LEU A 367 -4.78 -90.36 -46.90
CA LEU A 367 -5.08 -89.47 -45.78
C LEU A 367 -3.79 -88.94 -45.13
N LYS A 368 -2.75 -89.78 -45.00
CA LYS A 368 -1.45 -89.35 -44.48
C LYS A 368 -0.82 -88.29 -45.38
N LYS A 369 -0.75 -88.53 -46.69
CA LYS A 369 -0.19 -87.55 -47.65
C LYS A 369 -0.94 -86.21 -47.57
N SER A 370 -2.26 -86.26 -47.56
CA SER A 370 -3.13 -85.07 -47.51
C SER A 370 -2.95 -84.29 -46.20
N LEU A 371 -2.88 -84.98 -45.06
CA LEU A 371 -2.64 -84.36 -43.76
C LEU A 371 -1.26 -83.72 -43.67
N PHE A 372 -0.21 -84.41 -44.14
CA PHE A 372 1.16 -83.91 -44.12
C PHE A 372 1.31 -82.68 -45.01
N ALA A 373 0.70 -82.69 -46.19
CA ALA A 373 0.66 -81.51 -47.07
C ALA A 373 -0.01 -80.32 -46.36
N ALA A 374 -1.19 -80.53 -45.77
CA ALA A 374 -1.93 -79.47 -45.08
C ALA A 374 -1.18 -78.91 -43.85
N ILE A 375 -0.46 -79.74 -43.09
CA ILE A 375 0.37 -79.27 -41.96
C ILE A 375 1.62 -78.54 -42.45
N ASN A 376 2.22 -78.95 -43.56
CA ASN A 376 3.37 -78.26 -44.13
C ASN A 376 3.01 -76.90 -44.74
N GLU A 377 1.80 -76.75 -45.28
CA GLU A 377 1.22 -75.46 -45.72
C GLU A 377 1.01 -74.47 -44.56
N MET A 378 1.10 -74.93 -43.30
CA MET A 378 1.01 -74.06 -42.14
C MET A 378 2.30 -73.24 -42.00
N GLU A 379 2.25 -72.01 -42.52
CA GLU A 379 3.38 -71.07 -42.44
C GLU A 379 3.49 -70.45 -41.05
N LEU A 380 4.73 -70.07 -40.69
CA LEU A 380 4.95 -69.27 -39.49
C LEU A 380 4.45 -67.85 -39.76
N VAL A 381 3.80 -67.26 -38.76
CA VAL A 381 3.30 -65.89 -38.83
C VAL A 381 4.51 -64.94 -38.88
N PRO A 382 4.71 -64.19 -39.98
CA PRO A 382 5.85 -63.31 -40.12
C PRO A 382 5.71 -62.08 -39.21
N GLU A 383 6.84 -61.57 -38.72
CA GLU A 383 6.93 -60.20 -38.20
C GLU A 383 6.95 -59.26 -39.42
N ASN A 384 5.78 -58.87 -39.96
CA ASN A 384 5.72 -57.88 -41.06
C ASN A 384 6.00 -56.48 -40.52
N ARG A 385 7.28 -56.23 -40.19
CA ARG A 385 7.74 -54.96 -39.59
C ARG A 385 7.38 -53.75 -40.41
N ASP A 386 7.33 -53.87 -41.73
CA ASP A 386 7.06 -52.74 -42.63
C ASP A 386 5.57 -52.42 -42.71
N VAL A 387 4.69 -53.43 -42.71
CA VAL A 387 3.23 -53.24 -42.63
C VAL A 387 2.82 -52.70 -41.27
N ILE A 388 3.41 -53.24 -40.19
CA ILE A 388 3.19 -52.72 -38.83
C ILE A 388 3.67 -51.27 -38.72
N LYS A 389 4.84 -50.93 -39.29
CA LYS A 389 5.32 -49.54 -39.35
C LYS A 389 4.38 -48.63 -40.14
N GLN A 390 3.85 -49.08 -41.28
CA GLN A 390 2.90 -48.30 -42.08
C GLN A 390 1.59 -48.07 -41.34
N GLN A 391 1.01 -49.11 -40.73
CA GLN A 391 -0.22 -48.97 -39.93
C GLN A 391 -0.01 -48.10 -38.68
N ILE A 392 1.19 -48.13 -38.09
CA ILE A 392 1.57 -47.22 -37.01
C ILE A 392 1.62 -45.77 -37.53
N GLN A 393 2.24 -45.53 -38.69
CA GLN A 393 2.32 -44.21 -39.30
C GLN A 393 0.94 -43.67 -39.71
N GLU A 394 0.06 -44.51 -40.27
CA GLU A 394 -1.31 -44.13 -40.64
C GLU A 394 -2.15 -43.77 -39.41
N ARG A 395 -2.11 -44.60 -38.35
CA ARG A 395 -2.75 -44.29 -37.06
C ARG A 395 -2.16 -43.03 -36.43
N GLN A 396 -0.88 -42.75 -36.62
CA GLN A 396 -0.24 -41.53 -36.12
C GLN A 396 -0.76 -40.27 -36.84
N ILE A 397 -1.05 -40.38 -38.15
CA ILE A 397 -1.64 -39.31 -38.96
C ILE A 397 -3.11 -39.08 -38.59
N GLU A 398 -3.89 -40.14 -38.37
CA GLU A 398 -5.31 -40.05 -38.00
C GLU A 398 -5.54 -39.65 -36.53
N ALA A 399 -4.71 -40.12 -35.61
CA ALA A 399 -4.85 -39.87 -34.17
C ALA A 399 -4.13 -38.58 -33.71
N MET A 400 -3.37 -37.91 -34.59
CA MET A 400 -2.94 -36.54 -34.31
C MET A 400 -4.20 -35.66 -34.36
N PRO A 401 -4.68 -35.13 -33.21
CA PRO A 401 -5.72 -34.14 -33.27
C PRO A 401 -5.16 -33.01 -34.12
N GLN A 402 -5.92 -32.63 -35.16
CA GLN A 402 -5.77 -31.31 -35.72
C GLN A 402 -6.11 -30.37 -34.57
N ILE A 403 -5.08 -29.96 -33.82
CA ILE A 403 -5.14 -28.75 -33.01
C ILE A 403 -5.17 -27.65 -34.06
N GLU A 404 -6.29 -27.57 -34.78
CA GLU A 404 -6.72 -26.39 -35.48
C GLU A 404 -6.50 -25.29 -34.49
N THR A 405 -5.75 -24.31 -34.95
CA THR A 405 -5.59 -23.01 -34.35
C THR A 405 -6.95 -22.54 -33.86
N LEU A 406 -7.30 -22.87 -32.62
CA LEU A 406 -8.19 -22.08 -31.79
C LEU A 406 -7.42 -20.77 -31.61
N ALA A 407 -7.50 -19.95 -32.66
CA ALA A 407 -7.45 -18.52 -32.57
C ALA A 407 -8.47 -18.21 -31.47
N ILE A 408 -7.95 -17.93 -30.28
CA ILE A 408 -8.74 -17.27 -29.25
C ILE A 408 -8.94 -15.86 -29.83
N GLN A 409 -9.92 -15.74 -30.72
CA GLN A 409 -10.55 -14.49 -31.04
C GLN A 409 -11.50 -14.22 -29.88
N ASN A 410 -10.99 -13.51 -28.88
CA ASN A 410 -11.61 -12.36 -28.20
C ASN A 410 -10.79 -11.99 -26.97
#